data_AF-L8EU93-F1
#
_entry.id   AF-L8EU93-F1
#
_cell.length_a   1.000
_cell.length_b   1.000
_cell.length_c   1.000
_cell.angle_alpha   90.00
_cell.angle_beta   90.00
_cell.angle_gamma   90.00
#
_symmetry.space_group_name_H-M   'P 1'
#
loop_
_entity.id
_entity.type
_entity.pdbx_description
1 polymer ?
#
loop_
_entity_poly.entity_id
_entity_poly.type
_entity_poly.pdbx_seq_one_letter_code
_entity_poly.pdbx_strand_id
1 'polypeptide(L)'
;MIHAVFNAAGRILRAFDDDDHDTDSRILAERALVKSYGRVPGAYVDAVCPMHREPRSDCEPCETQMACPDCDWPGYTCARHR
;
A
#
# COMPACT_ATOMS: atom_id res chain seq x y z
N MET A 1 2.05 -9.33 -1.28
CA MET A 1 1.66 -7.90 -1.39
C MET A 1 1.16 -7.49 -0.02
N ILE A 2 1.43 -6.25 0.42
CA ILE A 2 1.03 -5.82 1.77
C ILE A 2 -0.13 -4.83 1.65
N HIS A 3 -1.25 -5.12 2.31
CA HIS A 3 -2.37 -4.21 2.50
C HIS A 3 -2.48 -3.76 3.96
N ALA A 4 -2.92 -2.53 4.19
CA ALA A 4 -3.06 -1.97 5.51
C ALA A 4 -4.33 -1.14 5.65
N VAL A 5 -4.81 -1.04 6.90
CA VAL A 5 -5.83 -0.09 7.30
C VAL A 5 -5.13 1.18 7.77
N PHE A 6 -5.54 2.31 7.22
CA PHE A 6 -5.03 3.64 7.54
C PHE A 6 -6.11 4.47 8.23
N ASN A 7 -5.71 5.45 9.04
CA ASN A 7 -6.62 6.51 9.47
C ASN A 7 -6.74 7.61 8.42
N ALA A 8 -7.62 8.59 8.65
CA ALA A 8 -7.81 9.72 7.75
C ALA A 8 -6.56 10.59 7.52
N ALA A 9 -5.52 10.45 8.36
CA ALA A 9 -4.25 11.16 8.23
C ALA A 9 -3.16 10.32 7.53
N GLY A 10 -3.54 9.20 6.90
CA GLY A 10 -2.59 8.31 6.20
C GLY A 10 -1.68 7.49 7.12
N ARG A 11 -1.94 7.46 8.44
CA ARG A 11 -1.15 6.65 9.38
C ARG A 11 -1.66 5.22 9.42
N ILE A 12 -0.73 4.27 9.34
CA ILE A 12 -1.02 2.83 9.44
C ILE A 12 -1.61 2.53 10.83
N LEU A 13 -2.82 1.98 10.85
CA LEU A 13 -3.46 1.41 12.03
C LEU A 13 -3.15 -0.10 12.16
N ARG A 14 -3.10 -0.82 11.03
CA ARG A 14 -2.77 -2.25 10.95
C ARG A 14 -2.31 -2.62 9.55
N ALA A 15 -1.29 -3.49 9.44
CA ALA A 15 -0.84 -4.06 8.17
C ALA A 15 -1.09 -5.58 8.12
N PHE A 16 -1.27 -6.08 6.91
CA PHE A 16 -1.56 -7.46 6.53
C PHE A 16 -0.65 -7.80 5.35
N ASP A 17 0.06 -8.90 5.45
CA ASP A 17 0.90 -9.42 4.37
C ASP A 17 0.30 -10.71 3.84
N ASP A 18 0.61 -11.05 2.60
CA ASP A 18 0.22 -12.30 1.94
C ASP A 18 1.13 -13.48 2.35
N ASP A 19 2.00 -13.28 3.35
CA ASP A 19 3.08 -14.18 3.75
C ASP A 19 2.55 -15.51 4.33
N ASP A 20 2.18 -16.45 3.44
CA ASP A 20 1.79 -17.85 3.70
C ASP A 20 0.33 -18.16 4.10
N HIS A 21 -0.65 -17.29 3.79
CA HIS A 21 -2.06 -17.62 4.00
C HIS A 21 -2.83 -17.56 2.68
N ASP A 22 -3.68 -18.57 2.42
CA ASP A 22 -4.63 -18.68 1.27
C ASP A 22 -5.62 -17.50 1.13
N THR A 23 -5.50 -16.48 1.98
CA THR A 23 -6.41 -15.33 2.03
C THR A 23 -5.68 -14.06 1.67
N ASP A 24 -6.08 -13.45 0.55
CA ASP A 24 -5.66 -12.12 0.08
C ASP A 24 -5.63 -11.10 1.23
N SER A 25 -4.47 -10.49 1.48
CA SER A 25 -4.26 -9.50 2.54
C SER A 25 -5.20 -8.30 2.42
N ARG A 26 -5.69 -7.96 1.23
CA ARG A 26 -6.74 -6.94 1.02
C ARG A 26 -8.04 -7.33 1.70
N ILE A 27 -8.46 -8.59 1.56
CA ILE A 27 -9.68 -9.10 2.19
C ILE A 27 -9.53 -9.05 3.71
N LEU A 28 -8.34 -9.39 4.24
CA LEU A 28 -8.06 -9.29 5.67
C LEU A 28 -8.13 -7.83 6.16
N ALA A 29 -7.56 -6.90 5.40
CA ALA A 29 -7.59 -5.47 5.70
C ALA A 29 -9.02 -4.90 5.66
N GLU A 30 -9.84 -5.25 4.65
CA GLU A 30 -11.25 -4.83 4.56
C GLU A 30 -12.08 -5.37 5.73
N ARG A 31 -11.89 -6.65 6.09
CA ARG A 31 -12.56 -7.25 7.25
C ARG A 31 -12.16 -6.56 8.54
N ALA A 32 -10.88 -6.20 8.69
CA ALA A 32 -10.39 -5.48 9.84
C ALA A 32 -10.94 -4.05 9.90
N LEU A 33 -11.03 -3.37 8.76
CA LEU A 33 -11.66 -2.06 8.64
C LEU A 33 -13.08 -2.12 9.19
N VAL A 34 -13.92 -3.04 8.70
CA VAL A 34 -15.32 -3.15 9.16
C VAL A 34 -15.42 -3.54 10.64
N LYS A 35 -14.67 -4.57 11.07
CA LYS A 35 -14.85 -5.16 12.41
C LYS A 35 -14.19 -4.37 13.54
N SER A 36 -13.02 -3.80 13.30
CA SER A 36 -12.16 -3.23 14.36
C SER A 36 -11.97 -1.73 14.22
N TYR A 37 -12.01 -1.21 12.99
CA TYR A 37 -11.71 0.20 12.70
C TYR A 37 -12.89 0.98 12.11
N GLY A 38 -14.08 0.39 11.99
CA GLY A 38 -15.25 1.05 11.38
C GLY A 38 -15.75 2.25 12.19
N ARG A 39 -15.34 2.33 13.46
CA ARG A 39 -15.56 3.47 14.35
C ARG A 39 -14.52 4.59 14.22
N VAL A 40 -13.43 4.36 13.49
CA VAL A 40 -12.39 5.36 13.25
C VAL A 40 -12.83 6.20 12.04
N PRO A 41 -13.21 7.47 12.22
CA PRO A 41 -13.70 8.28 11.12
C PRO A 41 -12.67 8.42 10.01
N GLY A 42 -13.09 8.16 8.77
CA GLY A 42 -12.24 8.25 7.59
C GLY A 42 -11.12 7.20 7.50
N ALA A 43 -11.22 6.09 8.24
CA ALA A 43 -10.32 4.97 8.02
C ALA A 43 -10.59 4.29 6.67
N TYR A 44 -9.52 3.85 6.00
CA TYR A 44 -9.58 3.23 4.67
C TYR A 44 -8.54 2.11 4.53
N VAL A 45 -8.68 1.29 3.49
CA VAL A 45 -7.73 0.22 3.14
C VAL A 45 -6.94 0.62 1.91
N ASP A 46 -5.63 0.41 1.94
CA ASP A 46 -4.75 0.60 0.79
C ASP A 46 -3.55 -0.36 0.86
N ALA A 47 -2.83 -0.55 -0.23
CA ALA A 47 -1.54 -1.24 -0.22
C ALA A 47 -0.46 -0.35 0.42
N VAL A 48 0.58 -0.97 0.99
CA VAL A 48 1.77 -0.26 1.47
C VAL A 48 2.85 -0.33 0.41
N CYS A 49 3.38 0.82 -0.01
CA CYS A 49 4.53 0.85 -0.89
C CYS A 49 5.74 0.19 -0.19
N PRO A 50 6.37 -0.85 -0.76
CA PRO A 50 7.46 -1.57 -0.10
C PRO A 50 8.71 -0.69 0.12
N MET A 51 8.88 0.36 -0.70
CA MET A 51 10.02 1.27 -0.62
C MET A 51 9.83 2.35 0.45
N HIS A 52 8.72 3.07 0.39
CA HIS A 52 8.50 4.26 1.23
C HIS A 52 7.69 3.98 2.50
N ARG A 53 7.06 2.81 2.61
CA ARG A 53 6.19 2.43 3.73
C ARG A 53 4.99 3.38 3.91
N GLU A 54 4.53 3.96 2.82
CA GLU A 54 3.40 4.89 2.71
C GLU A 54 2.21 4.23 1.96
N PRO A 55 0.98 4.78 2.07
CA PRO A 55 -0.16 4.31 1.27
C PRO A 55 0.18 4.34 -0.22
N ARG A 56 -0.11 3.25 -0.95
CA ARG A 56 0.24 3.11 -2.36
C ARG A 56 -0.55 4.07 -3.24
N SER A 57 -1.78 4.42 -2.88
CA SER A 57 -2.57 5.46 -3.56
C SER A 57 -1.90 6.83 -3.52
N ASP A 58 -1.13 7.13 -2.46
CA ASP A 58 -0.30 8.34 -2.37
C ASP A 58 1.08 8.15 -3.03
N CYS A 59 1.40 6.92 -3.45
CA CYS A 59 2.69 6.49 -3.98
C CYS A 59 2.60 5.90 -5.41
N GLU A 60 1.50 6.13 -6.16
CA GLU A 60 1.28 5.60 -7.53
C GLU A 60 2.50 5.77 -8.49
N PRO A 61 3.25 6.89 -8.45
CA PRO A 61 4.45 7.05 -9.27
C PRO A 61 5.53 6.00 -8.99
N CYS A 62 5.61 5.48 -7.76
CA CYS A 62 6.63 4.51 -7.35
C CYS A 62 6.38 3.14 -7.98
N GLU A 63 5.14 2.67 -8.05
CA GLU A 63 4.81 1.41 -8.71
C GLU A 63 5.09 1.47 -10.21
N THR A 64 4.63 2.55 -10.87
CA THR A 64 4.85 2.75 -12.30
C THR A 64 6.34 2.78 -12.63
N GLN A 65 7.15 3.38 -11.75
CA GLN A 65 8.60 3.42 -11.89
C GLN A 65 9.29 2.09 -11.55
N MET A 66 8.83 1.33 -10.55
CA MET A 66 9.37 0.00 -10.22
C MET A 66 9.06 -1.04 -11.32
N ALA A 67 7.90 -0.94 -11.96
CA ALA A 67 7.47 -1.85 -13.02
C ALA A 67 8.06 -1.50 -14.41
N CYS A 68 8.86 -0.43 -14.50
CA CYS A 68 9.46 0.03 -15.73
C CYS A 68 10.70 -0.82 -16.09
N PRO A 69 10.66 -1.61 -17.17
CA PRO A 69 11.76 -2.51 -17.54
C PRO A 69 13.03 -1.78 -17.96
N ASP A 70 12.91 -0.52 -18.39
CA ASP A 70 14.01 0.35 -18.79
C ASP A 70 14.58 1.19 -17.62
N CYS A 71 14.00 1.06 -16.42
CA CYS A 71 14.36 1.84 -15.25
C CYS A 71 15.18 1.00 -14.26
N ASP A 72 16.37 1.50 -13.89
CA ASP A 72 17.15 0.94 -12.78
C ASP A 72 16.85 1.78 -11.52
N TRP A 73 15.73 1.48 -10.89
CA TRP A 73 15.22 2.18 -9.70
C TRP A 73 15.93 1.67 -8.43
N PRO A 74 16.31 2.50 -7.44
CA PRO A 74 16.06 3.95 -7.27
C PRO A 74 17.13 4.87 -7.88
N GLY A 75 18.13 4.34 -8.58
CA GLY A 75 19.37 5.07 -8.90
C GLY A 75 19.26 6.12 -10.00
N TYR A 76 18.40 5.93 -11.00
CA TYR A 76 18.25 6.86 -12.13
C TYR A 76 16.79 6.97 -12.60
N THR A 77 16.22 8.18 -12.58
CA THR A 77 14.92 8.48 -13.21
C THR A 77 15.08 8.42 -14.74
N CYS A 78 14.41 7.45 -15.38
CA CYS A 78 14.44 7.31 -16.83
C CYS A 78 13.69 8.46 -17.51
N ALA A 79 14.00 8.73 -18.79
CA ALA A 79 13.41 9.86 -19.53
C ALA A 79 11.87 9.82 -19.65
N ARG A 80 11.23 8.66 -19.48
CA ARG A 80 9.75 8.53 -19.45
C ARG A 80 9.11 9.03 -18.16
N HIS A 81 9.88 9.19 -17.08
CA HIS A 81 9.39 9.60 -15.76
C HIS A 81 10.02 10.93 -15.31
N ARG A 82 10.49 11.74 -16.26
CA ARG A 82 10.93 13.13 -16.04
C ARG A 82 9.77 14.10 -16.16
#